data_AF-A0A922SDN9-F1
#
_entry.id   AF-A0A922SDN9-F1
#
_cell.length_a   1.000
_cell.length_b   1.000
_cell.length_c   1.000
_cell.angle_alpha   90.00
_cell.angle_beta   90.00
_cell.angle_gamma   90.00
#
_symmetry.space_group_name_H-M   'P 1'
#
loop_
_entity.id
_entity.type
_entity.pdbx_description
1 polymer ?
#
loop_
_entity_poly.entity_id
_entity_poly.type
_entity_poly.pdbx_seq_one_letter_code
_entity_poly.pdbx_strand_id
1 'polypeptide(L)'
;MNLNIVRYFDASDSEDSSDDDNTITHFILMRRRKTFRVRNSPLETWDDVDFCQRYRLSKETLMWIVCEIGDYLKTPTTRNHDVTPLEQVLLTLRFYVTGILQQCSGDLSGMSKSTACKIIHAVSRTICIK
;
A
#
# COMPACT_ATOMS: atom_id res chain seq x y z
N MET A 1 -7.47 16.49 9.26
CA MET A 1 -6.04 16.47 8.94
C MET A 1 -5.27 16.49 10.25
N ASN A 2 -4.55 15.43 10.61
CA ASN A 2 -3.72 15.42 11.83
C ASN A 2 -2.30 15.85 11.45
N LEU A 3 -1.95 17.09 11.80
CA LEU A 3 -0.57 17.57 11.85
C LEU A 3 0.15 16.69 12.88
N ASN A 4 1.14 15.93 12.43
CA ASN A 4 2.07 15.26 13.33
C ASN A 4 2.80 16.36 14.09
N ILE A 5 2.39 16.59 15.33
CA ILE A 5 2.94 17.60 16.24
C ILE A 5 4.45 17.35 16.38
N VAL A 6 5.22 18.26 15.79
CA VAL A 6 6.65 18.44 16.06
C VAL A 6 6.72 18.92 17.51
N ARG A 7 7.27 18.12 18.42
CA ARG A 7 7.65 18.64 19.74
C ARG A 7 9.08 19.12 19.66
N TYR A 8 9.26 20.42 19.84
CA TYR A 8 10.56 21.05 20.05
C TYR A 8 11.14 20.46 21.34
N PHE A 9 12.35 19.91 21.26
CA PHE A 9 13.13 19.56 22.44
C PHE A 9 13.95 20.80 22.78
N ASP A 10 13.49 21.55 23.78
CA ASP A 10 14.22 22.72 24.28
C ASP A 10 15.35 22.23 25.18
N ALA A 11 16.54 22.13 24.62
CA ALA A 11 17.76 21.86 25.37
C ALA A 11 18.24 23.18 26.00
N SER A 12 17.49 23.70 26.97
CA SER A 12 18.01 24.73 27.86
C SER A 12 18.96 24.06 28.85
N ASP A 13 20.26 24.08 28.54
CA ASP A 13 21.29 24.51 29.49
C ASP A 13 22.67 24.55 28.82
N SER A 14 23.16 25.76 28.52
CA SER A 14 24.54 26.26 28.71
C SER A 14 24.80 27.45 27.77
N GLU A 15 24.83 28.64 28.35
CA GLU A 15 25.31 29.86 27.70
C GLU A 15 26.82 29.73 27.47
N ASP A 16 27.24 29.57 26.21
CA ASP A 16 28.54 30.05 25.75
C ASP A 16 28.41 30.62 24.33
N SER A 17 28.96 31.81 24.16
CA SER A 17 28.74 32.74 23.06
C SER A 17 29.87 32.61 22.03
N SER A 18 29.57 32.19 20.79
CA SER A 18 30.32 32.63 19.59
C SER A 18 29.58 32.32 18.29
N ASP A 19 29.78 33.20 17.31
CA ASP A 19 29.14 33.27 15.99
C ASP A 19 29.24 32.00 15.13
N ASP A 20 28.08 31.39 14.83
CA ASP A 20 27.71 30.74 13.56
C ASP A 20 26.36 30.02 13.80
N ASP A 21 25.26 30.75 13.75
CA ASP A 21 23.91 30.21 13.99
C ASP A 21 23.43 29.39 12.80
N ASN A 22 23.94 28.16 12.70
CA ASN A 22 23.28 27.08 12.02
C ASN A 22 22.72 26.15 13.09
N THR A 23 21.71 26.63 13.83
CA THR A 23 20.89 25.82 14.75
C THR A 23 20.30 24.63 13.96
N ILE A 24 20.95 23.47 14.05
CA ILE A 24 20.43 22.22 13.48
C ILE A 24 19.20 21.82 14.29
N THR A 25 18.02 22.29 13.89
CA THR A 25 16.74 21.84 14.40
C THR A 25 16.58 20.35 14.12
N HIS A 26 16.74 19.52 15.14
CA HIS A 26 16.63 18.06 15.02
C HIS A 26 15.15 17.65 14.94
N PHE A 27 14.61 17.49 13.73
CA PHE A 27 13.24 17.04 13.53
C PHE A 27 13.08 15.55 13.88
N ILE A 28 12.47 15.24 15.03
CA ILE A 28 12.08 13.86 15.36
C ILE A 28 10.87 13.48 14.48
N LEU A 29 11.12 12.69 13.43
CA LEU A 29 10.06 12.14 12.58
C LEU A 29 9.30 11.04 13.32
N MET A 30 8.30 11.43 14.12
CA MET A 30 7.37 10.47 14.71
C MET A 30 6.60 9.73 13.62
N ARG A 31 6.74 8.40 13.57
CA ARG A 31 6.01 7.55 12.64
C ARG A 31 4.51 7.72 12.87
N ARG A 32 3.77 8.19 11.85
CA ARG A 32 2.29 8.25 11.90
C ARG A 32 1.75 6.88 12.28
N ARG A 33 0.82 6.84 13.23
CA ARG A 33 0.13 5.61 13.66
C ARG A 33 -0.45 4.89 12.44
N LYS A 34 -0.19 3.58 12.33
CA LYS A 34 -0.74 2.76 11.25
C LYS A 34 -2.25 2.66 11.42
N THR A 35 -3.01 3.17 10.45
CA THR A 35 -4.46 2.98 10.36
C THR A 35 -4.75 1.75 9.51
N PHE A 36 -5.51 0.80 10.04
CA PHE A 36 -6.01 -0.34 9.28
C PHE A 36 -7.35 0.05 8.67
N ARG A 37 -7.46 -0.01 7.34
CA ARG A 37 -8.70 0.23 6.62
C ARG A 37 -9.37 -1.11 6.37
N VAL A 38 -10.70 -1.13 6.39
CA VAL A 38 -11.49 -2.31 6.02
C VAL A 38 -11.25 -2.61 4.54
N ARG A 39 -10.94 -3.87 4.23
CA ARG A 39 -10.74 -4.36 2.86
C ARG A 39 -12.01 -5.08 2.44
N ASN A 40 -12.78 -4.49 1.53
CA ASN A 40 -13.97 -5.14 0.98
C ASN A 40 -13.53 -6.07 -0.15
N SER A 41 -14.01 -7.31 -0.14
CA SER A 41 -13.74 -8.29 -1.20
C SER A 41 -14.57 -7.94 -2.44
N PRO A 42 -13.96 -7.50 -3.56
CA PRO A 42 -14.71 -7.18 -4.78
C PRO A 42 -15.40 -8.40 -5.40
N LEU A 43 -14.99 -9.62 -5.05
CA LEU A 43 -15.67 -10.83 -5.50
C LEU A 43 -17.05 -11.02 -4.85
N GLU A 44 -17.19 -10.57 -3.60
CA GLU A 44 -18.42 -10.69 -2.81
C GLU A 44 -19.34 -9.49 -3.02
N THR A 45 -18.77 -8.30 -3.26
CA THR A 45 -19.54 -7.05 -3.34
C THR A 45 -20.23 -6.83 -4.70
N TRP A 46 -19.65 -7.35 -5.79
CA TRP A 46 -20.08 -7.03 -7.15
C TRP A 46 -20.60 -8.29 -7.85
N ASP A 47 -21.62 -8.17 -8.70
CA ASP A 47 -22.00 -9.24 -9.61
C ASP A 47 -20.95 -9.44 -10.73
N ASP A 48 -21.12 -10.45 -11.57
CA ASP A 48 -20.14 -10.80 -12.60
C ASP A 48 -20.06 -9.75 -13.72
N VAL A 49 -21.17 -9.09 -14.04
CA VAL A 49 -21.25 -8.05 -15.07
C VAL A 49 -20.51 -6.80 -14.60
N ASP A 50 -20.81 -6.36 -13.39
CA ASP A 50 -20.19 -5.23 -12.73
C ASP A 50 -18.70 -5.46 -12.49
N PHE A 51 -18.33 -6.68 -12.12
CA PHE A 51 -16.95 -7.09 -11.96
C PHE A 51 -16.20 -6.98 -13.30
N CYS A 52 -16.76 -7.57 -14.36
CA CYS A 52 -16.18 -7.54 -15.70
C CYS A 52 -16.04 -6.10 -16.23
N GLN A 53 -17.02 -5.23 -15.97
CA GLN A 53 -16.95 -3.82 -16.38
C GLN A 53 -15.76 -3.08 -15.75
N ARG A 54 -15.39 -3.42 -14.51
CA ARG A 54 -14.37 -2.70 -13.73
C ARG A 54 -12.98 -3.32 -13.81
N TYR A 55 -12.90 -4.63 -14.00
CA TYR A 55 -11.66 -5.38 -14.02
C TYR A 55 -11.32 -5.94 -15.41
N ARG A 56 -12.23 -5.82 -16.39
CA ARG A 56 -12.08 -6.32 -17.77
C ARG A 56 -11.79 -7.82 -17.87
N LEU A 57 -12.04 -8.57 -16.78
CA LEU A 57 -11.89 -10.02 -16.67
C LEU A 57 -13.08 -10.59 -15.91
N SER A 58 -13.40 -11.86 -16.17
CA SER A 58 -14.38 -12.59 -15.36
C SER A 58 -13.78 -12.98 -14.00
N LYS A 59 -14.65 -13.26 -13.01
CA LYS A 59 -14.21 -13.77 -11.71
C LYS A 59 -13.50 -15.12 -11.83
N GLU A 60 -13.95 -15.98 -12.75
CA GLU A 60 -13.32 -17.26 -13.04
C GLU A 60 -11.89 -17.10 -13.55
N THR A 61 -11.67 -16.24 -14.55
CA THR A 61 -10.33 -15.97 -15.09
C THR A 61 -9.42 -15.37 -14.02
N LEU A 62 -9.94 -14.47 -13.18
CA LEU A 62 -9.18 -13.95 -12.04
C LEU A 62 -8.73 -15.08 -11.10
N MET A 63 -9.66 -15.96 -10.71
CA MET A 63 -9.34 -17.07 -9.82
C MET A 63 -8.32 -18.03 -10.44
N TRP A 64 -8.41 -18.29 -11.74
CA TRP A 64 -7.41 -19.07 -12.46
C TRP A 64 -6.02 -18.43 -12.39
N ILE A 65 -5.91 -17.11 -12.63
CA ILE A 65 -4.64 -16.37 -12.48
C ILE A 65 -4.11 -16.51 -11.06
N VAL A 66 -4.97 -16.31 -10.05
CA VAL A 66 -4.58 -16.40 -8.64
C VAL A 66 -4.09 -17.81 -8.29
N CYS A 67 -4.71 -18.86 -8.81
CA CYS A 67 -4.23 -20.23 -8.64
C CYS A 67 -2.84 -20.43 -9.27
N GLU A 68 -2.60 -19.85 -10.44
CA GLU A 68 -1.33 -19.99 -11.14
C GLU A 68 -0.17 -19.24 -10.47
N ILE A 69 -0.35 -17.99 -10.06
CA ILE A 69 0.75 -17.17 -9.53
C ILE A 69 0.73 -17.02 -8.01
N GLY A 70 -0.33 -17.49 -7.34
CA GLY A 70 -0.59 -17.20 -5.94
C GLY A 70 0.48 -17.71 -4.98
N ASP A 71 1.10 -18.86 -5.28
CA ASP A 71 2.17 -19.42 -4.46
C ASP A 71 3.44 -18.56 -4.43
N TYR A 72 3.71 -17.84 -5.52
CA TYR A 72 4.86 -16.93 -5.61
C TYR A 72 4.60 -15.57 -4.95
N LEU A 73 3.33 -15.24 -4.70
CA LEU A 73 2.90 -13.99 -4.07
C LEU A 73 2.72 -14.12 -2.55
N LYS A 74 2.82 -15.34 -2.01
CA LYS A 74 2.76 -15.58 -0.56
C LYS A 74 3.98 -14.95 0.10
N THR A 75 3.73 -13.90 0.89
CA THR A 75 4.77 -13.31 1.73
C THR A 75 5.03 -14.23 2.93
N PRO A 76 6.29 -14.52 3.31
CA PRO A 76 6.61 -15.38 4.45
C PRO A 76 6.36 -14.72 5.82
N THR A 77 5.69 -13.57 5.85
CA THR A 77 5.44 -12.83 7.10
C THR A 77 4.03 -13.14 7.58
N THR A 78 3.92 -13.62 8.81
CA THR A 78 2.66 -13.91 9.53
C THR A 78 2.19 -12.67 10.30
N ARG A 79 2.02 -11.54 9.62
CA ARG A 79 1.64 -10.29 10.29
C ARG A 79 0.12 -10.19 10.32
N ASN A 80 -0.43 -9.73 11.44
CA ASN A 80 -1.86 -9.38 11.50
C ASN A 80 -2.20 -8.43 10.33
N HIS A 81 -3.20 -8.79 9.51
CA HIS A 81 -3.57 -8.14 8.23
C HIS A 81 -2.61 -8.33 7.05
N ASP A 82 -2.18 -9.56 6.79
CA ASP A 82 -1.50 -9.86 5.53
C ASP A 82 -2.43 -9.68 4.32
N VAL A 83 -1.81 -9.29 3.20
CA VAL A 83 -2.49 -9.13 1.91
C VAL A 83 -2.45 -10.45 1.17
N THR A 84 -3.62 -11.04 0.99
CA THR A 84 -3.78 -12.33 0.32
C THR A 84 -3.37 -12.22 -1.16
N PRO A 85 -2.91 -13.31 -1.79
CA PRO A 85 -2.58 -13.30 -3.22
C PRO A 85 -3.74 -12.79 -4.10
N LEU A 86 -4.98 -13.14 -3.75
CA LEU A 86 -6.17 -12.64 -4.42
C LEU A 86 -6.27 -11.09 -4.37
N GLU A 87 -6.12 -10.50 -3.19
CA GLU A 87 -6.13 -9.03 -3.03
C GLU A 87 -4.97 -8.36 -3.77
N GLN A 88 -3.81 -9.02 -3.82
CA GLN A 88 -2.65 -8.53 -4.57
C GLN A 88 -2.93 -8.45 -6.08
N VAL A 89 -3.52 -9.51 -6.64
CA VAL A 89 -3.88 -9.57 -8.06
C VAL A 89 -4.99 -8.57 -8.38
N LEU A 90 -6.03 -8.47 -7.53
CA LEU A 90 -7.12 -7.51 -7.70
C LEU A 90 -6.62 -6.06 -7.70
N LEU A 91 -5.74 -5.70 -6.77
CA LEU A 91 -5.14 -4.37 -6.73
C LEU A 91 -4.38 -4.07 -8.03
N THR A 92 -3.57 -5.03 -8.48
CA THR A 92 -2.73 -4.88 -9.67
C THR A 92 -3.58 -4.77 -10.94
N LEU A 93 -4.59 -5.63 -11.07
CA LEU A 93 -5.50 -5.60 -12.21
C LEU A 93 -6.26 -4.28 -12.29
N ARG A 94 -6.74 -3.77 -11.16
CA ARG A 94 -7.39 -2.45 -11.11
C ARG A 94 -6.43 -1.34 -11.55
N PHE A 95 -5.16 -1.39 -11.13
CA PHE A 95 -4.14 -0.45 -11.57
C PHE A 95 -3.94 -0.49 -13.09
N TYR A 96 -3.86 -1.69 -13.70
CA TYR A 96 -3.71 -1.83 -15.16
C TYR A 96 -4.92 -1.33 -15.94
N VAL A 97 -6.14 -1.66 -15.48
CA VAL A 97 -7.37 -1.29 -16.20
C VAL A 97 -7.65 0.19 -16.08
N THR A 98 -7.47 0.78 -14.90
CA THR A 98 -7.83 2.19 -14.68
C THR A 98 -6.72 3.14 -15.12
N GLY A 99 -5.45 2.68 -15.17
CA GLY A 99 -4.30 3.53 -15.51
C GLY A 99 -4.03 4.66 -14.51
N ILE A 100 -4.53 4.55 -13.28
CA ILE A 100 -4.41 5.58 -12.24
C ILE A 100 -3.11 5.46 -11.46
N LEU A 101 -2.79 6.50 -10.68
CA LEU A 101 -1.65 6.48 -9.78
C LEU A 101 -1.78 5.37 -8.73
N GLN A 102 -0.65 4.73 -8.40
CA GLN A 102 -0.58 3.67 -7.38
C GLN A 102 -1.12 4.08 -6.00
N GLN A 103 -1.03 5.37 -5.67
CA GLN A 103 -1.62 5.92 -4.44
C GLN A 103 -3.14 5.78 -4.46
N CYS A 104 -3.80 6.17 -5.55
CA CYS A 104 -5.24 6.08 -5.71
C CYS A 104 -5.70 4.61 -5.73
N SER A 105 -4.98 3.72 -6.42
CA SER A 105 -5.26 2.27 -6.39
C SER A 105 -5.15 1.71 -4.98
N GLY A 106 -4.09 2.08 -4.24
CA GLY A 106 -3.92 1.70 -2.84
C GLY A 106 -5.08 2.19 -1.97
N ASP A 107 -5.47 3.46 -2.12
CA ASP A 107 -6.56 4.05 -1.33
C ASP A 107 -7.89 3.32 -1.53
N LEU A 108 -8.22 2.96 -2.78
CA LEU A 108 -9.42 2.20 -3.14
C LEU A 108 -9.43 0.77 -2.56
N SER A 109 -8.26 0.15 -2.43
CA SER A 109 -8.11 -1.20 -1.85
C SER A 109 -7.80 -1.17 -0.34
N GLY A 110 -7.81 0.00 0.30
CA GLY A 110 -7.49 0.12 1.73
C GLY A 110 -6.01 -0.09 2.08
N MET A 111 -5.11 0.01 1.10
CA MET A 111 -3.67 -0.22 1.24
C MET A 111 -2.86 1.07 1.15
N SER A 112 -1.68 1.10 1.77
CA SER A 112 -0.77 2.24 1.64
C SER A 112 -0.14 2.28 0.24
N LYS A 113 0.25 3.48 -0.24
CA LYS A 113 0.98 3.65 -1.52
C LYS A 113 2.20 2.71 -1.62
N SER A 114 2.98 2.59 -0.54
CA SER A 114 4.19 1.75 -0.55
C SER A 114 3.86 0.26 -0.63
N THR A 115 2.77 -0.17 0.01
CA THR A 115 2.25 -1.55 -0.13
C THR A 115 1.80 -1.79 -1.57
N ALA A 116 1.01 -0.88 -2.15
CA ALA A 116 0.50 -1.03 -3.51
C ALA A 116 1.64 -1.12 -4.54
N CYS A 117 2.65 -0.26 -4.43
CA CYS A 117 3.82 -0.30 -5.30
C CYS A 117 4.54 -1.67 -5.25
N LYS A 118 4.80 -2.20 -4.05
CA LYS A 118 5.45 -3.50 -3.89
C LYS A 118 4.63 -4.64 -4.49
N ILE A 119 3.32 -4.62 -4.27
CA ILE A 119 2.39 -5.63 -4.80
C ILE A 119 2.37 -5.58 -6.32
N ILE A 120 2.16 -4.40 -6.91
CA ILE A 120 2.10 -4.24 -8.37
C ILE A 120 3.41 -4.75 -8.99
N HIS A 121 4.56 -4.39 -8.40
CA HIS A 121 5.84 -4.88 -8.86
C HIS A 121 5.99 -6.40 -8.75
N ALA A 122 5.61 -6.99 -7.61
CA ALA A 122 5.68 -8.44 -7.39
C ALA A 122 4.78 -9.22 -8.37
N VAL A 123 3.54 -8.77 -8.57
CA VAL A 123 2.59 -9.37 -9.52
C VAL A 123 3.09 -9.21 -10.96
N SER A 124 3.58 -8.02 -11.34
CA SER A 124 4.18 -7.81 -12.68
C SER A 124 5.34 -8.77 -12.94
N ARG A 125 6.24 -8.90 -11.95
CA ARG A 125 7.43 -9.74 -12.05
C ARG A 125 7.08 -11.22 -12.12
N THR A 126 6.11 -11.68 -11.35
CA THR A 126 5.67 -13.09 -11.35
C THR A 126 5.01 -13.46 -12.68
N ILE A 127 4.17 -12.58 -13.24
CA ILE A 127 3.57 -12.77 -14.57
C ILE A 127 4.65 -12.83 -15.67
N CYS A 128 5.73 -12.04 -15.56
CA CYS A 128 6.78 -12.04 -16.58
C CYS A 128 7.68 -13.28 -16.54
N ILE A 129 7.85 -13.89 -15.37
CA ILE A 129 8.75 -15.04 -15.18
C ILE A 129 8.06 -16.37 -15.53
N LYS A 130 6.73 -16.42 -15.45
CA LYS A 130 5.93 -17.63 -15.65
C LYS A 130 5.35 -17.65 -17.06
#